data_AF-A0A957S2Y0-F1
#
_entry.id   AF-A0A957S2Y0-F1
#
_cell.length_a   1.000
_cell.length_b   1.000
_cell.length_c   1.000
_cell.angle_alpha   90.00
_cell.angle_beta   90.00
_cell.angle_gamma   90.00
#
_symmetry.space_group_name_H-M   'P 1'
#
loop_
_entity.id
_entity.type
_entity.pdbx_description
1 polymer ?
#
loop_
_entity_poly.entity_id
_entity_poly.type
_entity_poly.pdbx_seq_one_letter_code
_entity_poly.pdbx_strand_id
1 'polypeptide(L)'
;MTKLVIVESPTKAKTIRNFLPNEYRVEASMGHVRDLPASASEIPAAYKGEPWARLGVNVEQEFDPLYVVPGSKKKVVKQLKDLLKNADELILATDEDREGESIGWHLYEVLKPKVPVQRMVFHEITREAIQEALQHTRTIDENLVRAQETRRIVDRLVGYTISPLLWKKIAPKLSAGRVQSVAVRLLVLRERERRAFVSGTYWDLKALLNKRPDQPDHRFEAQLVSVGGTRVATGRDFEDALLGTPDFAIEKTLIGQDPFRTGDLLSFRIRITNTGDFPITFLALRDTYDTVYLTYAGSTPPSDDNIGDGVIDWSDLTAGQQVNGCGVDLAVNAVCEVVVDFVAKLDTSLLQPDSKTENTATTNGVEAGNLTIPDKSDSARVQ
;
A
#
# COMPACT_ATOMS: atom_id res chain seq x y z
N MET A 1 40.97 -0.54 36.49
CA MET A 1 39.86 -1.34 35.98
C MET A 1 39.69 -1.03 34.51
N THR A 2 39.64 -2.03 33.65
CA THR A 2 39.52 -1.85 32.19
C THR A 2 38.05 -1.95 31.77
N LYS A 3 37.52 -0.88 31.16
CA LYS A 3 36.13 -0.84 30.70
C LYS A 3 36.08 -1.00 29.19
N LEU A 4 35.28 -1.93 28.68
CA LEU A 4 35.08 -2.11 27.24
C LEU A 4 33.86 -1.30 26.81
N VAL A 5 34.05 -0.33 25.92
CA VAL A 5 32.97 0.46 25.32
C VAL A 5 32.74 -0.05 23.90
N ILE A 6 31.53 -0.52 23.60
CA ILE A 6 31.16 -0.97 22.25
C ILE A 6 30.21 0.06 21.63
N VAL A 7 30.59 0.54 20.45
CA VAL A 7 29.78 1.44 19.61
C VAL A 7 29.45 0.77 18.29
N GLU A 8 28.49 1.31 17.54
CA GLU A 8 28.08 0.69 16.28
C GLU A 8 29.14 0.82 15.16
N SER A 9 29.69 2.03 14.97
CA SER A 9 30.51 2.36 13.81
C SER A 9 31.96 2.73 14.14
N PRO A 10 32.93 2.46 13.24
CA PRO A 10 34.33 2.82 13.44
C PRO A 10 34.57 4.31 13.64
N THR A 11 33.79 5.15 12.95
CA THR A 11 33.91 6.61 13.05
C THR A 11 33.55 7.08 14.45
N LYS A 12 32.45 6.58 15.02
CA LYS A 12 32.07 6.87 16.40
C LYS A 12 33.13 6.39 17.39
N ALA A 13 33.70 5.19 17.16
CA ALA A 13 34.73 4.65 18.03
C ALA A 13 35.96 5.55 18.09
N LYS A 14 36.38 6.12 16.95
CA LYS A 14 37.49 7.08 16.88
C LYS A 14 37.19 8.36 17.65
N THR A 15 36.00 8.94 17.47
CA THR A 15 35.63 10.20 18.12
C THR A 15 35.48 10.03 19.64
N ILE A 16 34.72 9.02 20.09
CA ILE A 16 34.45 8.79 21.51
C ILE A 16 35.75 8.45 22.26
N ARG A 17 36.70 7.73 21.63
CA ARG A 17 38.01 7.44 22.22
C ARG A 17 38.79 8.71 22.60
N ASN A 18 38.60 9.82 21.90
CA ASN A 18 39.28 11.09 22.21
C ASN A 18 38.69 11.82 23.44
N PHE A 19 37.49 11.42 23.88
CA PHE A 19 36.78 12.02 25.00
C PHE A 19 36.86 11.17 26.27
N LEU A 20 37.21 9.89 26.14
CA LEU A 20 37.33 8.95 27.24
C LEU A 20 38.77 8.83 27.77
N PRO A 21 38.97 8.61 29.08
CA PRO A 21 40.28 8.29 29.64
C PRO A 21 40.87 6.96 29.14
N ASN A 22 42.17 6.77 29.32
CA ASN A 22 42.92 5.59 28.84
C ASN A 22 42.44 4.24 29.39
N GLU A 23 41.67 4.24 30.48
CA GLU A 23 41.06 3.03 31.08
C GLU A 23 39.86 2.48 30.28
N TYR A 24 39.34 3.27 29.33
CA TYR A 24 38.24 2.88 28.44
C TYR A 24 38.79 2.38 27.11
N ARG A 25 38.53 1.12 26.81
CA ARG A 25 38.82 0.54 25.50
C ARG A 25 37.59 0.66 24.61
N VAL A 26 37.65 1.52 23.59
CA VAL A 26 36.54 1.73 22.63
C VAL A 26 36.71 0.88 21.37
N GLU A 27 35.72 0.04 21.07
CA GLU A 27 35.68 -0.85 19.91
C GLU A 27 34.35 -0.74 19.15
N ALA A 28 34.35 -1.06 17.86
CA ALA A 28 33.15 -0.99 17.03
C ALA A 28 32.58 -2.38 16.72
N SER A 29 31.26 -2.54 16.80
CA SER A 29 30.54 -3.76 16.38
C SER A 29 30.42 -3.89 14.86
N MET A 30 30.74 -2.83 14.12
CA MET A 30 30.59 -2.73 12.66
C MET A 30 29.13 -2.86 12.23
N GLY A 31 28.20 -2.22 12.95
CA GLY A 31 26.75 -2.38 12.74
C GLY A 31 26.16 -3.54 13.52
N HIS A 32 25.11 -4.15 12.96
CA HIS A 32 24.40 -5.29 13.56
C HIS A 32 25.31 -6.54 13.63
N VAL A 33 25.36 -7.18 14.80
CA VAL A 33 26.15 -8.42 15.02
C VAL A 33 25.35 -9.69 14.81
N ARG A 34 24.01 -9.62 14.93
CA ARG A 34 23.06 -10.66 14.55
C ARG A 34 21.84 -10.00 13.91
N ASP A 35 21.15 -10.76 13.07
CA ASP A 35 19.92 -10.34 12.39
C ASP A 35 19.09 -11.58 12.01
N LEU A 36 17.89 -11.38 11.47
CA LEU A 36 17.09 -12.42 10.84
C LEU A 36 17.80 -12.97 9.59
N PRO A 37 17.75 -14.28 9.30
CA PRO A 37 18.41 -14.90 8.15
C PRO A 37 18.10 -14.16 6.85
N ALA A 38 19.14 -13.78 6.12
CA ALA A 38 19.00 -13.16 4.81
C ALA A 38 18.77 -14.22 3.71
N SER A 39 19.29 -15.43 3.93
CA SER A 39 19.18 -16.54 2.98
C SER A 39 19.07 -17.90 3.69
N ALA A 40 18.62 -18.91 2.95
CA ALA A 40 18.44 -20.26 3.48
C ALA A 40 19.75 -20.92 3.97
N SER A 41 20.91 -20.45 3.51
CA SER A 41 22.21 -20.97 3.94
C SER A 41 22.59 -20.52 5.36
N GLU A 42 22.00 -19.42 5.85
CA GLU A 42 22.26 -18.89 7.19
C GLU A 42 21.39 -19.56 8.28
N ILE A 43 20.34 -20.27 7.88
CA ILE A 43 19.43 -20.97 8.79
C ILE A 43 20.16 -22.13 9.47
N PRO A 44 20.17 -22.21 10.82
CA PRO A 44 20.77 -23.32 11.55
C PRO A 44 20.14 -24.66 11.19
N ALA A 45 20.93 -25.74 11.18
CA ALA A 45 20.47 -27.07 10.79
C ALA A 45 19.23 -27.55 11.58
N ALA A 46 19.13 -27.16 12.86
CA ALA A 46 18.00 -27.49 13.73
C ALA A 46 16.65 -26.96 13.23
N TYR A 47 16.64 -25.86 12.45
CA TYR A 47 15.41 -25.21 11.98
C TYR A 47 15.19 -25.38 10.48
N LYS A 48 16.12 -25.99 9.72
CA LYS A 48 16.02 -26.05 8.25
C LYS A 48 14.79 -26.82 7.73
N GLY A 49 14.23 -27.72 8.53
CA GLY A 49 13.01 -28.47 8.20
C GLY A 49 11.72 -27.71 8.49
N GLU A 50 11.79 -26.60 9.24
CA GLU A 50 10.61 -25.88 9.69
C GLU A 50 10.05 -24.95 8.60
N PRO A 51 8.72 -24.92 8.37
CA PRO A 51 8.12 -24.13 7.30
C PRO A 51 8.33 -22.61 7.49
N TRP A 52 8.42 -22.16 8.74
CA TRP A 52 8.64 -20.77 9.11
C TRP A 52 10.13 -20.35 9.08
N ALA A 53 11.08 -21.27 8.99
CA ALA A 53 12.50 -20.94 9.15
C ALA A 53 13.04 -20.02 8.04
N ARG A 54 12.52 -20.13 6.83
CA ARG A 54 12.88 -19.24 5.71
C ARG A 54 12.38 -17.82 5.90
N LEU A 55 11.23 -17.67 6.56
CA LEU A 55 10.71 -16.37 6.99
C LEU A 55 11.60 -15.77 8.09
N GLY A 56 12.16 -16.63 8.94
CA GLY A 56 12.99 -16.25 10.08
C GLY A 56 12.16 -15.79 11.28
N VAL A 57 10.85 -15.98 11.24
CA VAL A 57 9.89 -15.62 12.29
C VAL A 57 8.94 -16.81 12.45
N ASN A 58 8.85 -17.36 13.65
CA ASN A 58 7.95 -18.47 13.94
C ASN A 58 6.52 -17.97 14.20
N VAL A 59 5.70 -17.95 13.15
CA VAL A 59 4.29 -17.49 13.23
C VAL A 59 3.39 -18.43 14.04
N GLU A 60 3.84 -19.64 14.34
CA GLU A 60 3.09 -20.63 15.13
C GLU A 60 3.41 -20.52 16.64
N GLN A 61 4.46 -19.79 16.98
CA GLN A 61 4.93 -19.63 18.36
C GLN A 61 5.28 -18.17 18.64
N GLU A 62 4.26 -17.38 19.00
CA GLU A 62 4.38 -16.00 19.48
C GLU A 62 5.22 -15.05 18.59
N PHE A 63 5.36 -15.38 17.30
CA PHE A 63 6.22 -14.64 16.37
C PHE A 63 7.71 -14.62 16.77
N ASP A 64 8.18 -15.68 17.41
CA ASP A 64 9.57 -15.80 17.87
C ASP A 64 10.56 -15.63 16.71
N PRO A 65 11.47 -14.64 16.76
CA PRO A 65 12.44 -14.41 15.70
C PRO A 65 13.62 -15.38 15.79
N LEU A 66 14.01 -15.93 14.65
CA LEU A 66 15.25 -16.68 14.49
C LEU A 66 16.39 -15.71 14.21
N TYR A 67 17.16 -15.36 15.23
CA TYR A 67 18.38 -14.56 15.03
C TYR A 67 19.60 -15.42 14.72
N VAL A 68 20.39 -14.99 13.74
CA VAL A 68 21.64 -15.63 13.34
C VAL A 68 22.79 -14.61 13.31
N VAL A 69 24.00 -15.06 13.62
CA VAL A 69 25.22 -14.26 13.44
C VAL A 69 25.73 -14.48 12.02
N PRO A 70 25.67 -13.47 11.12
CA PRO A 70 26.15 -13.62 9.75
C PRO A 70 27.62 -14.04 9.72
N GLY A 71 28.01 -14.81 8.70
CA GLY A 71 29.38 -15.31 8.55
C GLY A 71 30.42 -14.18 8.62
N SER A 72 30.12 -13.04 8.01
CA SER A 72 30.95 -11.83 7.99
C SER A 72 31.17 -11.20 9.37
N LYS A 73 30.26 -11.43 10.34
CA LYS A 73 30.32 -10.86 11.70
C LYS A 73 30.98 -11.77 12.72
N LYS A 74 31.21 -13.06 12.42
CA LYS A 74 31.82 -14.02 13.36
C LYS A 74 33.18 -13.59 13.88
N LYS A 75 34.02 -12.99 13.03
CA LYS A 75 35.35 -12.49 13.44
C LYS A 75 35.25 -11.33 14.44
N VAL A 76 34.33 -10.40 14.18
CA VAL A 76 34.08 -9.25 15.07
C VAL A 76 33.54 -9.72 16.41
N VAL A 77 32.54 -10.62 16.41
CA VAL A 77 31.99 -11.20 17.63
C VAL A 77 33.08 -11.92 18.44
N LYS A 78 33.94 -12.70 17.79
CA LYS A 78 35.06 -13.38 18.47
C LYS A 78 36.01 -12.38 19.11
N GLN A 79 36.41 -11.34 18.38
CA GLN A 79 37.26 -10.27 18.90
C GLN A 79 36.63 -9.59 20.11
N LEU A 80 35.36 -9.18 20.03
CA LEU A 80 34.66 -8.54 21.14
C LEU A 80 34.56 -9.45 22.37
N LYS A 81 34.31 -10.76 22.19
CA LYS A 81 34.33 -11.74 23.28
C LYS A 81 35.71 -11.86 23.92
N ASP A 82 36.77 -11.88 23.13
CA ASP A 82 38.13 -11.99 23.63
C ASP A 82 38.55 -10.73 24.41
N LEU A 83 38.07 -9.55 24.01
CA LEU A 83 38.29 -8.31 24.75
C LEU A 83 37.48 -8.25 26.04
N LEU A 84 36.24 -8.72 26.00
CA LEU A 84 35.34 -8.74 27.16
C LEU A 84 35.86 -9.63 28.30
N LYS A 85 36.63 -10.68 28.00
CA LYS A 85 37.27 -11.53 29.02
C LYS A 85 38.24 -10.77 29.93
N ASN A 86 38.83 -9.68 29.43
CA ASN A 86 39.83 -8.87 30.15
C ASN A 86 39.27 -7.52 30.62
N ALA A 87 37.95 -7.31 30.47
CA ALA A 87 37.27 -6.10 30.91
C ALA A 87 36.58 -6.37 32.24
N ASP A 88 36.57 -5.36 33.13
CA ASP A 88 35.85 -5.40 34.40
C ASP A 88 34.38 -4.96 34.24
N GLU A 89 34.07 -4.22 33.18
CA GLU A 89 32.74 -3.66 32.88
C GLU A 89 32.55 -3.53 31.37
N LEU A 90 31.32 -3.74 30.88
CA LEU A 90 30.90 -3.53 29.50
C LEU A 90 29.96 -2.32 29.41
N ILE A 91 30.29 -1.36 28.54
CA ILE A 91 29.46 -0.20 28.23
C ILE A 91 28.98 -0.31 26.78
N LEU A 92 27.67 -0.36 26.59
CA LEU A 92 27.01 -0.34 25.28
C LEU A 92 26.63 1.11 24.94
N ALA A 93 27.35 1.67 23.97
CA ALA A 93 27.27 3.08 23.55
C ALA A 93 26.74 3.18 22.11
N THR A 94 25.60 2.55 21.85
CA THR A 94 24.84 2.67 20.60
C THR A 94 23.95 3.91 20.61
N ASP A 95 23.36 4.26 19.47
CA ASP A 95 22.54 5.46 19.34
C ASP A 95 21.27 5.39 20.19
N GLU A 96 20.77 6.57 20.56
CA GLU A 96 19.53 6.73 21.31
C GLU A 96 18.30 6.67 20.42
N ASP A 97 18.11 5.53 19.78
CA ASP A 97 16.87 5.20 19.12
C ASP A 97 16.54 3.72 19.32
N ARG A 98 15.40 3.28 18.77
CA ARG A 98 14.96 1.88 18.90
C ARG A 98 15.92 0.91 18.21
N GLU A 99 16.61 1.34 17.16
CA GLU A 99 17.58 0.50 16.44
C GLU A 99 18.87 0.33 17.24
N GLY A 100 19.42 1.42 17.77
CA GLY A 100 20.56 1.42 18.67
C GLY A 100 20.29 0.60 19.94
N GLU A 101 19.09 0.66 20.50
CA GLU A 101 18.72 -0.19 21.64
C GLU A 101 18.71 -1.68 21.26
N SER A 102 18.13 -2.03 20.11
CA SER A 102 18.13 -3.41 19.58
C SER A 102 19.54 -3.92 19.27
N ILE A 103 20.44 -3.08 18.73
CA ILE A 103 21.84 -3.44 18.51
C ILE A 103 22.55 -3.70 19.85
N GLY A 104 22.30 -2.86 20.86
CA GLY A 104 22.81 -3.06 22.22
C GLY A 104 22.36 -4.40 22.81
N TRP A 105 21.07 -4.71 22.68
CA TRP A 105 20.50 -5.99 23.11
C TRP A 105 21.09 -7.18 22.34
N HIS A 106 21.27 -7.08 21.03
CA HIS A 106 21.94 -8.08 20.21
C HIS A 106 23.38 -8.34 20.65
N LEU A 107 24.13 -7.29 20.99
CA LEU A 107 25.47 -7.42 21.54
C LEU A 107 25.45 -8.14 22.89
N TYR A 108 24.57 -7.74 23.80
CA TYR A 108 24.40 -8.38 25.10
C TYR A 108 24.15 -9.89 24.96
N GLU A 109 23.17 -10.25 24.14
CA GLU A 109 22.76 -11.64 23.93
C GLU A 109 23.83 -12.53 23.27
N VAL A 110 24.58 -11.96 22.32
CA VAL A 110 25.65 -12.70 21.61
C VAL A 110 26.90 -12.82 22.45
N LEU A 111 27.27 -11.76 23.17
CA LEU A 111 28.49 -11.71 23.97
C LEU A 111 28.35 -12.46 25.29
N LYS A 112 27.14 -12.50 25.88
CA LYS A 112 26.83 -13.13 27.18
C LYS A 112 27.82 -12.69 28.28
N PRO A 113 27.89 -11.37 28.56
CA PRO A 113 28.82 -10.81 29.53
C PRO A 113 28.63 -11.43 30.92
N LYS A 114 29.75 -11.68 31.62
CA LYS A 114 29.78 -12.09 33.04
C LYS A 114 30.12 -10.92 33.96
N VAL A 115 30.30 -9.74 33.38
CA VAL A 115 30.66 -8.49 34.05
C VAL A 115 29.46 -7.55 34.00
N PRO A 116 29.40 -6.52 34.88
CA PRO A 116 28.36 -5.51 34.81
C PRO A 116 28.25 -4.90 33.42
N VAL A 117 27.02 -4.68 32.98
CA VAL A 117 26.70 -4.09 31.68
C VAL A 117 25.93 -2.81 31.89
N GLN A 118 26.38 -1.74 31.25
CA GLN A 118 25.74 -0.45 31.28
C GLN A 118 25.42 0.01 29.86
N ARG A 119 24.26 0.65 29.69
CA ARG A 119 23.82 1.32 28.47
C ARG A 119 24.10 2.81 28.62
N MET A 120 24.99 3.35 27.77
CA MET A 120 25.37 4.75 27.74
C MET A 120 24.66 5.47 26.59
N VAL A 121 23.85 6.46 26.92
CA VAL A 121 22.94 7.14 25.99
C VAL A 121 23.37 8.59 25.83
N PHE A 122 23.39 9.11 24.60
CA PHE A 122 23.80 10.48 24.30
C PHE A 122 23.09 10.97 23.03
N HIS A 123 22.65 12.23 23.05
CA HIS A 123 22.03 12.88 21.88
C HIS A 123 23.07 13.38 20.86
N GLU A 124 24.28 13.68 21.32
CA GLU A 124 25.36 14.22 20.49
C GLU A 124 26.74 13.71 20.92
N ILE A 125 27.72 13.81 20.02
CA ILE A 125 29.09 13.32 20.25
C ILE A 125 30.01 14.51 20.57
N THR A 126 29.79 15.14 21.72
CA THR A 126 30.65 16.20 22.29
C THR A 126 31.37 15.67 23.54
N ARG A 127 32.43 16.35 23.99
CA ARG A 127 33.19 15.91 25.17
C ARG A 127 32.30 15.94 26.41
N GLU A 128 31.52 17.01 26.55
CA GLU A 128 30.62 17.28 27.66
C GLU A 128 29.50 16.23 27.72
N ALA A 129 28.80 16.00 26.59
CA ALA A 129 27.71 15.03 26.52
C ALA A 129 28.19 13.59 26.82
N ILE A 130 29.36 13.19 26.34
CA ILE A 130 29.91 11.86 26.62
C ILE A 130 30.32 11.71 28.08
N GLN A 131 30.90 12.74 28.70
CA GLN A 131 31.27 12.70 30.12
C GLN A 131 30.05 12.67 31.04
N GLU A 132 28.98 13.40 30.69
CA GLU A 132 27.70 13.35 31.39
C GLU A 132 27.03 11.98 31.22
N ALA A 133 26.98 11.45 30.00
CA ALA A 133 26.40 10.14 29.71
C ALA A 133 27.07 8.99 30.47
N LEU A 134 28.39 9.07 30.73
CA LEU A 134 29.11 8.10 31.55
C LEU A 134 28.65 8.08 33.02
N GLN A 135 28.17 9.20 33.54
CA GLN A 135 27.70 9.33 34.92
C GLN A 135 26.23 8.90 35.06
N HIS A 136 25.48 8.94 33.95
CA HIS A 136 24.05 8.65 33.89
C HIS A 136 23.73 7.46 32.99
N THR A 137 24.41 6.33 33.22
CA THR A 137 24.12 5.08 32.51
C THR A 137 22.86 4.40 33.06
N ARG A 138 22.25 3.56 32.22
CA ARG A 138 21.08 2.75 32.57
C ARG A 138 21.24 1.31 32.11
N THR A 139 20.26 0.46 32.40
CA THR A 139 20.16 -0.86 31.75
C THR A 139 19.51 -0.73 30.37
N ILE A 140 19.58 -1.81 29.57
CA ILE A 140 18.86 -1.90 28.31
C ILE A 140 17.35 -1.78 28.58
N ASP A 141 16.66 -1.01 27.75
CA ASP A 141 15.21 -0.84 27.77
C ASP A 141 14.58 -1.90 26.86
N GLU A 142 14.06 -2.95 27.48
CA GLU A 142 13.38 -4.04 26.79
C GLU A 142 12.17 -3.57 25.96
N ASN A 143 11.47 -2.50 26.35
CA ASN A 143 10.31 -2.03 25.58
C ASN A 143 10.74 -1.42 24.24
N LEU A 144 11.85 -0.68 24.22
CA LEU A 144 12.41 -0.14 22.98
C LEU A 144 12.93 -1.25 22.07
N VAL A 145 13.56 -2.29 22.65
CA VAL A 145 13.98 -3.49 21.93
C VAL A 145 12.78 -4.18 21.29
N ARG A 146 11.73 -4.46 22.07
CA ARG A 146 10.50 -5.11 21.57
C ARG A 146 9.82 -4.27 20.50
N ALA A 147 9.78 -2.94 20.64
CA ALA A 147 9.23 -2.06 19.61
C ALA A 147 9.98 -2.16 18.27
N GLN A 148 11.31 -2.23 18.29
CA GLN A 148 12.10 -2.44 17.07
C GLN A 148 11.95 -3.86 16.51
N GLU A 149 11.93 -4.87 17.38
CA GLU A 149 11.73 -6.27 16.99
C GLU A 149 10.37 -6.47 16.32
N THR A 150 9.29 -5.94 16.90
CA THR A 150 7.96 -5.93 16.29
C THR A 150 7.98 -5.27 14.92
N ARG A 151 8.62 -4.10 14.77
CA ARG A 151 8.77 -3.44 13.47
C ARG A 151 9.44 -4.36 12.45
N ARG A 152 10.53 -5.01 12.85
CA ARG A 152 11.31 -5.93 12.00
C ARG A 152 10.51 -7.17 11.62
N ILE A 153 9.74 -7.74 12.55
CA ILE A 153 8.85 -8.87 12.31
C ILE A 153 7.79 -8.49 11.28
N VAL A 154 7.05 -7.40 11.48
CA VAL A 154 5.97 -7.01 10.55
C VAL A 154 6.52 -6.68 9.16
N ASP A 155 7.66 -5.98 9.08
CA ASP A 155 8.33 -5.70 7.82
C ASP A 155 8.75 -7.01 7.10
N ARG A 156 9.21 -8.01 7.87
CA ARG A 156 9.58 -9.34 7.36
C ARG A 156 8.37 -10.11 6.85
N LEU A 157 7.26 -10.12 7.60
CA LEU A 157 6.01 -10.77 7.21
C LEU A 157 5.51 -10.24 5.87
N VAL A 158 5.41 -8.92 5.71
CA VAL A 158 4.96 -8.31 4.45
C VAL A 158 5.92 -8.61 3.30
N GLY A 159 7.22 -8.38 3.51
CA GLY A 159 8.21 -8.53 2.44
C GLY A 159 8.33 -9.95 1.91
N TYR A 160 8.39 -10.94 2.80
CA TYR A 160 8.65 -12.33 2.42
C TYR A 160 7.38 -13.10 2.00
N THR A 161 6.18 -12.62 2.35
CA THR A 161 4.93 -13.24 1.90
C THR A 161 4.43 -12.64 0.59
N ILE A 162 4.52 -11.31 0.42
CA ILE A 162 3.96 -10.63 -0.76
C ILE A 162 4.94 -10.67 -1.95
N SER A 163 6.26 -10.53 -1.74
CA SER A 163 7.20 -10.50 -2.87
C SER A 163 7.16 -11.77 -3.74
N PRO A 164 7.07 -13.00 -3.20
CA PRO A 164 6.90 -14.20 -4.03
C PRO A 164 5.61 -14.20 -4.86
N LEU A 165 4.52 -13.63 -4.33
CA LEU A 165 3.27 -13.47 -5.07
C LEU A 165 3.45 -12.50 -6.25
N LEU A 166 4.14 -11.37 -6.04
CA LEU A 166 4.47 -10.44 -7.12
C LEU A 166 5.33 -11.08 -8.22
N TRP A 167 6.25 -11.98 -7.85
CA TRP A 167 7.05 -12.71 -8.83
C TRP A 167 6.21 -13.64 -9.71
N LYS A 168 5.22 -14.30 -9.10
CA LYS A 168 4.31 -15.20 -9.79
C LYS A 168 3.31 -14.48 -10.69
N LYS A 169 2.88 -13.27 -10.29
CA LYS A 169 1.77 -12.55 -10.94
C LYS A 169 2.21 -11.41 -11.86
N ILE A 170 3.37 -10.79 -11.62
CA ILE A 170 3.80 -9.58 -12.31
C ILE A 170 5.18 -9.79 -12.96
N ALA A 171 6.24 -9.82 -12.14
CA ALA A 171 7.60 -9.98 -12.64
C ALA A 171 8.57 -10.47 -11.55
N PRO A 172 9.59 -11.27 -11.90
CA PRO A 172 10.59 -11.72 -10.95
C PRO A 172 11.39 -10.55 -10.38
N LYS A 173 11.91 -10.74 -9.15
CA LYS A 173 12.75 -9.75 -8.42
C LYS A 173 12.04 -8.46 -7.98
N LEU A 174 10.71 -8.37 -8.12
CA LEU A 174 9.95 -7.30 -7.48
C LEU A 174 9.95 -7.43 -5.96
N SER A 175 9.77 -6.32 -5.25
CA SER A 175 9.68 -6.33 -3.80
C SER A 175 8.42 -5.60 -3.34
N ALA A 176 7.83 -6.13 -2.27
CA ALA A 176 6.79 -5.45 -1.50
C ALA A 176 7.35 -5.09 -0.13
N GLY A 177 6.90 -3.95 0.40
CA GLY A 177 7.29 -3.52 1.73
C GLY A 177 6.16 -2.74 2.36
N ARG A 178 5.90 -2.98 3.64
CA ARG A 178 4.78 -2.37 4.37
C ARG A 178 4.68 -0.86 4.17
N VAL A 179 5.80 -0.15 4.25
CA VAL A 179 5.86 1.32 4.06
C VAL A 179 6.21 1.69 2.62
N GLN A 180 7.12 0.94 1.99
CA GLN A 180 7.58 1.22 0.63
C GLN A 180 6.43 1.18 -0.38
N SER A 181 5.56 0.17 -0.32
CA SER A 181 4.42 0.02 -1.24
C SER A 181 3.42 1.17 -1.10
N VAL A 182 3.18 1.68 0.12
CA VAL A 182 2.32 2.86 0.35
C VAL A 182 2.97 4.13 -0.18
N ALA A 183 4.27 4.32 0.02
CA ALA A 183 5.00 5.47 -0.52
C ALA A 183 4.95 5.49 -2.06
N VAL A 184 5.15 4.33 -2.70
CA VAL A 184 5.00 4.20 -4.16
C VAL A 184 3.58 4.51 -4.61
N ARG A 185 2.56 4.05 -3.86
CA ARG A 185 1.15 4.39 -4.16
C ARG A 185 0.94 5.90 -4.18
N LEU A 186 1.45 6.65 -3.20
CA LEU A 186 1.30 8.12 -3.18
C LEU A 186 1.95 8.79 -4.39
N LEU A 187 3.13 8.32 -4.81
CA LEU A 187 3.79 8.81 -6.02
C LEU A 187 2.97 8.51 -7.29
N VAL A 188 2.42 7.30 -7.40
CA VAL A 188 1.57 6.90 -8.52
C VAL A 188 0.30 7.74 -8.58
N LEU A 189 -0.34 8.02 -7.42
CA LEU A 189 -1.52 8.90 -7.36
C LEU A 189 -1.18 10.31 -7.86
N ARG A 190 -0.09 10.90 -7.37
CA ARG A 190 0.37 12.22 -7.83
C ARG A 190 0.71 12.24 -9.32
N GLU A 191 1.31 11.18 -9.84
CA GLU A 191 1.61 11.07 -11.27
C GLU A 191 0.34 10.93 -12.12
N ARG A 192 -0.68 10.22 -11.63
CA ARG A 192 -1.99 10.16 -12.28
C ARG A 192 -2.68 11.52 -12.29
N GLU A 193 -2.67 12.25 -11.17
CA GLU A 193 -3.15 13.64 -11.09
C GLU A 193 -2.43 14.52 -12.13
N ARG A 194 -1.09 14.43 -12.19
CA ARG A 194 -0.28 15.20 -13.16
C ARG A 194 -0.64 14.86 -14.61
N ARG A 195 -0.91 13.60 -14.92
CA ARG A 195 -1.28 13.14 -16.27
C ARG A 195 -2.71 13.56 -16.65
N ALA A 196 -3.62 13.60 -15.69
CA ALA A 196 -5.01 14.02 -15.88
C ALA A 196 -5.17 15.55 -15.88
N PHE A 197 -4.15 16.31 -15.50
CA PHE A 197 -4.19 17.76 -15.44
C PHE A 197 -4.44 18.38 -16.83
N VAL A 198 -5.53 19.13 -16.94
CA VAL A 198 -5.89 19.93 -18.12
C VAL A 198 -5.48 21.38 -17.87
N SER A 199 -4.61 21.92 -18.71
CA SER A 199 -4.14 23.30 -18.56
C SER A 199 -5.24 24.31 -18.91
N GLY A 200 -5.54 25.22 -17.97
CA GLY A 200 -6.35 26.41 -18.21
C GLY A 200 -5.50 27.68 -18.32
N THR A 201 -6.01 28.71 -19.01
CA THR A 201 -5.40 30.05 -19.02
C THR A 201 -6.31 31.02 -18.27
N TYR A 202 -5.72 31.83 -17.39
CA TYR A 202 -6.39 32.94 -16.71
C TYR A 202 -5.51 34.17 -16.77
N TRP A 203 -6.12 35.34 -16.62
CA TRP A 203 -5.43 36.62 -16.62
C TRP A 203 -5.73 37.35 -15.32
N ASP A 204 -4.69 37.90 -14.71
CA ASP A 204 -4.82 38.95 -13.72
C ASP A 204 -4.54 40.32 -14.34
N LEU A 205 -4.82 41.38 -13.59
CA LEU A 205 -4.50 42.74 -14.01
C LEU A 205 -3.71 43.41 -12.90
N LYS A 206 -2.51 43.88 -13.25
CA LYS A 206 -1.67 44.71 -12.39
C LYS A 206 -1.68 46.15 -12.89
N ALA A 207 -1.78 47.09 -11.96
CA ALA A 207 -1.74 48.52 -12.23
C ALA A 207 -0.59 49.14 -11.43
N LEU A 208 0.22 49.95 -12.10
CA LEU A 208 1.24 50.76 -11.45
C LEU A 208 0.62 52.11 -11.10
N LEU A 209 0.35 52.34 -9.81
CA LEU A 209 -0.38 53.50 -9.32
C LEU A 209 0.57 54.53 -8.72
N ASN A 210 0.26 55.82 -8.92
CA ASN A 210 0.96 56.92 -8.26
C ASN A 210 -0.07 57.90 -7.68
N LYS A 211 -0.02 58.10 -6.36
CA LYS A 211 -0.86 59.08 -5.66
C LYS A 211 -0.28 60.50 -5.71
N ARG A 212 1.00 60.65 -6.03
CA ARG A 212 1.78 61.89 -6.02
C ARG A 212 2.35 62.18 -7.42
N PRO A 213 1.59 62.89 -8.28
CA PRO A 213 2.03 63.19 -9.65
C PRO A 213 3.35 63.98 -9.72
N ASP A 214 3.65 64.76 -8.67
CA ASP A 214 4.88 65.52 -8.45
C ASP A 214 6.09 64.65 -8.08
N GLN A 215 5.88 63.38 -7.71
CA GLN A 215 6.92 62.43 -7.33
C GLN A 215 6.84 61.19 -8.23
N PRO A 216 7.45 61.22 -9.43
CA PRO A 216 7.30 60.17 -10.43
C PRO A 216 7.82 58.80 -9.97
N ASP A 217 8.71 58.76 -8.99
CA ASP A 217 9.27 57.52 -8.41
C ASP A 217 8.42 56.95 -7.27
N HIS A 218 7.43 57.69 -6.77
CA HIS A 218 6.56 57.27 -5.67
C HIS A 218 5.39 56.39 -6.17
N ARG A 219 5.72 55.26 -6.82
CA ARG A 219 4.76 54.32 -7.41
C ARG A 219 4.62 53.05 -6.56
N PHE A 220 3.45 52.41 -6.63
CA PHE A 220 3.24 51.08 -6.08
C PHE A 220 2.42 50.22 -7.04
N GLU A 221 2.66 48.91 -7.04
CA GLU A 221 1.87 47.96 -7.80
C GLU A 221 0.59 47.62 -7.03
N ALA A 222 -0.54 47.65 -7.72
CA ALA A 222 -1.82 47.18 -7.23
C ALA A 222 -2.35 46.08 -8.15
N GLN A 223 -2.96 45.04 -7.59
CA GLN A 223 -3.55 43.94 -8.34
C GLN A 223 -5.08 44.03 -8.27
N LEU A 224 -5.75 43.78 -9.41
CA LEU A 224 -7.21 43.75 -9.49
C LEU A 224 -7.77 42.54 -8.74
N VAL A 225 -8.67 42.80 -7.79
CA VAL A 225 -9.27 41.74 -6.96
C VAL A 225 -10.70 41.38 -7.42
N SER A 226 -11.49 42.34 -7.88
CA SER A 226 -12.88 42.11 -8.33
C SER A 226 -13.31 43.12 -9.40
N VAL A 227 -14.30 42.73 -10.21
CA VAL A 227 -14.97 43.58 -11.21
C VAL A 227 -16.47 43.47 -10.97
N GLY A 228 -17.14 44.61 -10.74
CA GLY A 228 -18.59 44.63 -10.51
C GLY A 228 -19.05 43.84 -9.28
N GLY A 229 -18.19 43.67 -8.27
CA GLY A 229 -18.48 42.86 -7.08
C GLY A 229 -18.13 41.37 -7.22
N THR A 230 -17.78 40.91 -8.43
CA THR A 230 -17.36 39.53 -8.68
C THR A 230 -15.83 39.42 -8.58
N ARG A 231 -15.32 38.52 -7.76
CA ARG A 231 -13.88 38.28 -7.60
C ARG A 231 -13.25 37.76 -8.90
N VAL A 232 -12.06 38.25 -9.24
CA VAL A 232 -11.27 37.74 -10.38
C VAL A 232 -10.79 36.31 -10.07
N ALA A 233 -10.93 35.41 -11.05
CA ALA A 233 -10.48 34.03 -10.92
C ALA A 233 -8.96 33.94 -10.81
N THR A 234 -8.52 33.03 -9.94
CA THR A 234 -7.12 32.71 -9.64
C THR A 234 -6.88 31.23 -9.94
N GLY A 235 -5.62 30.80 -10.02
CA GLY A 235 -5.30 29.39 -10.31
C GLY A 235 -6.02 28.36 -9.43
N ARG A 236 -6.29 28.69 -8.15
CA ARG A 236 -6.99 27.80 -7.21
C ARG A 236 -8.48 27.65 -7.53
N ASP A 237 -9.07 28.62 -8.21
CA ASP A 237 -10.48 28.58 -8.57
C ASP A 237 -10.75 27.60 -9.74
N PHE A 238 -9.70 27.02 -10.32
CA PHE A 238 -9.74 25.97 -11.36
C PHE A 238 -9.41 24.57 -10.82
N GLU A 239 -9.16 24.41 -9.51
CA GLU A 239 -8.76 23.11 -8.91
C GLU A 239 -9.96 22.19 -8.62
N ASP A 240 -11.14 22.74 -8.27
CA ASP A 240 -12.29 21.94 -7.77
C ASP A 240 -13.54 21.93 -8.70
N ALA A 241 -13.62 22.80 -9.70
CA ALA A 241 -14.88 23.08 -10.41
C ALA A 241 -14.96 22.60 -11.88
N LEU A 242 -13.93 21.93 -12.42
CA LEU A 242 -13.84 21.64 -13.87
C LEU A 242 -13.69 20.16 -14.25
N LEU A 243 -13.75 19.25 -13.30
CA LEU A 243 -13.92 17.83 -13.61
C LEU A 243 -15.28 17.46 -13.08
N GLY A 244 -16.28 17.37 -13.96
CA GLY A 244 -17.56 16.81 -13.57
C GLY A 244 -17.38 15.42 -12.92
N THR A 245 -18.39 14.91 -12.24
CA THR A 245 -18.26 13.62 -11.55
C THR A 245 -18.51 12.50 -12.56
N PRO A 246 -17.53 11.65 -12.90
CA PRO A 246 -17.81 10.46 -13.69
C PRO A 246 -18.61 9.49 -12.83
N ASP A 247 -19.76 9.06 -13.31
CA ASP A 247 -20.63 8.13 -12.60
C ASP A 247 -21.55 7.38 -13.56
N PHE A 248 -22.09 6.26 -13.12
CA PHE A 248 -23.12 5.52 -13.86
C PHE A 248 -24.10 4.82 -12.93
N ALA A 249 -25.28 4.48 -13.41
CA ALA A 249 -26.22 3.59 -12.73
C ALA A 249 -26.31 2.26 -13.47
N ILE A 250 -26.44 1.18 -12.73
CA ILE A 250 -26.76 -0.14 -13.25
C ILE A 250 -28.05 -0.63 -12.60
N GLU A 251 -28.96 -1.15 -13.42
CA GLU A 251 -30.22 -1.73 -12.99
C GLU A 251 -30.44 -3.05 -13.72
N LYS A 252 -30.77 -4.11 -12.98
CA LYS A 252 -31.12 -5.41 -13.53
C LYS A 252 -32.56 -5.76 -13.21
N THR A 253 -33.32 -6.10 -14.24
CA THR A 253 -34.75 -6.44 -14.13
C THR A 253 -35.07 -7.73 -14.86
N LEU A 254 -35.97 -8.53 -14.28
CA LEU A 254 -36.57 -9.67 -14.96
C LEU A 254 -37.65 -9.17 -15.93
N ILE A 255 -37.61 -9.63 -17.19
CA ILE A 255 -38.64 -9.37 -18.18
C ILE A 255 -39.63 -10.53 -18.14
N GLY A 256 -40.83 -10.25 -17.63
CA GLY A 256 -41.90 -11.24 -17.47
C GLY A 256 -42.39 -11.30 -16.03
N GLN A 257 -43.27 -12.25 -15.75
CA GLN A 257 -43.82 -12.48 -14.42
C GLN A 257 -43.87 -13.97 -14.15
N ASP A 258 -43.51 -14.36 -12.93
CA ASP A 258 -43.64 -15.72 -12.41
C ASP A 258 -45.11 -16.21 -12.51
N PRO A 259 -45.35 -17.53 -12.65
CA PRO A 259 -44.37 -18.60 -12.62
C PRO A 259 -43.81 -18.97 -14.02
N PHE A 260 -42.51 -19.24 -14.07
CA PHE A 260 -41.85 -19.92 -15.20
C PHE A 260 -41.79 -21.43 -14.98
N ARG A 261 -42.03 -22.19 -16.04
CA ARG A 261 -41.94 -23.65 -16.08
C ARG A 261 -40.61 -24.09 -16.68
N THR A 262 -40.21 -25.33 -16.40
CA THR A 262 -39.04 -25.94 -17.04
C THR A 262 -39.17 -25.86 -18.57
N GLY A 263 -38.16 -25.29 -19.22
CA GLY A 263 -38.11 -25.08 -20.66
C GLY A 263 -38.58 -23.69 -21.13
N ASP A 264 -39.19 -22.89 -20.25
CA ASP A 264 -39.58 -21.52 -20.60
C ASP A 264 -38.34 -20.63 -20.81
N LEU A 265 -38.50 -19.62 -21.66
CA LEU A 265 -37.50 -18.58 -21.87
C LEU A 265 -37.67 -17.47 -20.84
N LEU A 266 -36.60 -17.13 -20.12
CA LEU A 266 -36.51 -16.06 -19.14
C LEU A 266 -35.51 -15.03 -19.65
N SER A 267 -35.95 -13.78 -19.76
CA SER A 267 -35.10 -12.69 -20.22
C SER A 267 -34.82 -11.74 -19.06
N PHE A 268 -33.57 -11.34 -18.88
CA PHE A 268 -33.19 -10.26 -17.97
C PHE A 268 -32.71 -9.06 -18.77
N ARG A 269 -33.17 -7.87 -18.39
CA ARG A 269 -32.66 -6.60 -18.89
C ARG A 269 -31.67 -6.03 -17.90
N ILE A 270 -30.47 -5.71 -18.39
CA ILE A 270 -29.44 -4.95 -17.67
C ILE A 270 -29.36 -3.58 -18.34
N ARG A 271 -29.69 -2.53 -17.58
CA ARG A 271 -29.68 -1.14 -18.03
C ARG A 271 -28.52 -0.42 -17.38
N ILE A 272 -27.57 0.06 -18.19
CA ILE A 272 -26.45 0.87 -17.74
C ILE A 272 -26.66 2.30 -18.24
N THR A 273 -26.80 3.25 -17.32
CA THR A 273 -27.04 4.66 -17.63
C THR A 273 -25.83 5.48 -17.24
N ASN A 274 -25.28 6.27 -18.15
CA ASN A 274 -24.25 7.24 -17.80
C ASN A 274 -24.88 8.42 -17.03
N THR A 275 -24.65 8.48 -15.72
CA THR A 275 -25.18 9.52 -14.82
C THR A 275 -24.15 10.59 -14.48
N GLY A 276 -22.93 10.45 -15.01
CA GLY A 276 -21.85 11.39 -14.83
C GLY A 276 -21.73 12.40 -15.96
N ASP A 277 -20.72 13.24 -15.84
CA ASP A 277 -20.53 14.39 -16.72
C ASP A 277 -19.61 14.12 -17.93
N PHE A 278 -19.10 12.88 -18.05
CA PHE A 278 -18.17 12.47 -19.11
C PHE A 278 -18.68 11.24 -19.85
N PRO A 279 -18.46 11.12 -21.17
CA PRO A 279 -18.72 9.88 -21.91
C PRO A 279 -17.93 8.71 -21.31
N ILE A 280 -18.58 7.57 -21.15
CA ILE A 280 -17.93 6.32 -20.76
C ILE A 280 -17.31 5.71 -22.01
N THR A 281 -15.99 5.54 -22.00
CA THR A 281 -15.19 5.07 -23.14
C THR A 281 -14.85 3.59 -23.05
N PHE A 282 -14.96 3.00 -21.86
CA PHE A 282 -14.75 1.57 -21.62
C PHE A 282 -15.80 1.06 -20.63
N LEU A 283 -16.54 0.02 -21.02
CA LEU A 283 -17.65 -0.53 -20.23
C LEU A 283 -17.63 -2.06 -20.24
N ALA A 284 -16.88 -2.65 -19.31
CA ALA A 284 -16.94 -4.09 -19.07
C ALA A 284 -18.19 -4.47 -18.25
N LEU A 285 -18.81 -5.59 -18.61
CA LEU A 285 -19.97 -6.15 -17.91
C LEU A 285 -19.75 -7.64 -17.66
N ARG A 286 -20.13 -8.09 -16.46
CA ARG A 286 -20.20 -9.48 -16.08
C ARG A 286 -21.59 -9.79 -15.55
N ASP A 287 -22.18 -10.87 -16.02
CA ASP A 287 -23.41 -11.42 -15.48
C ASP A 287 -23.15 -12.77 -14.81
N THR A 288 -23.64 -12.98 -13.59
CA THR A 288 -23.45 -14.22 -12.82
C THR A 288 -24.77 -14.82 -12.41
N TYR A 289 -24.97 -16.10 -12.73
CA TYR A 289 -26.21 -16.82 -12.53
C TYR A 289 -25.97 -18.25 -12.01
N ASP A 290 -26.98 -18.83 -11.36
CA ASP A 290 -26.91 -20.20 -10.87
C ASP A 290 -27.30 -21.22 -11.97
N THR A 291 -26.32 -22.06 -12.34
CA THR A 291 -26.46 -23.09 -13.38
C THR A 291 -27.37 -24.24 -12.99
N VAL A 292 -27.75 -24.37 -11.71
CA VAL A 292 -28.76 -25.33 -11.24
C VAL A 292 -30.14 -24.95 -11.77
N TYR A 293 -30.45 -23.64 -11.80
CA TYR A 293 -31.78 -23.14 -12.14
C TYR A 293 -31.91 -22.65 -13.58
N LEU A 294 -30.81 -22.17 -14.17
CA LEU A 294 -30.83 -21.52 -15.49
C LEU A 294 -29.80 -22.15 -16.45
N THR A 295 -30.12 -22.11 -17.74
CA THR A 295 -29.17 -22.37 -18.83
C THR A 295 -29.11 -21.13 -19.71
N TYR A 296 -27.93 -20.59 -19.96
CA TYR A 296 -27.77 -19.48 -20.90
C TYR A 296 -28.27 -19.86 -22.29
N ALA A 297 -29.13 -19.02 -22.87
CA ALA A 297 -29.75 -19.22 -24.17
C ALA A 297 -29.25 -18.24 -25.23
N GLY A 298 -28.77 -17.06 -24.81
CA GLY A 298 -28.22 -16.04 -25.69
C GLY A 298 -28.27 -14.66 -25.07
N SER A 299 -27.67 -13.68 -25.74
CA SER A 299 -27.73 -12.29 -25.30
C SER A 299 -27.66 -11.32 -26.47
N THR A 300 -28.17 -10.12 -26.23
CA THR A 300 -28.09 -8.99 -27.16
C THR A 300 -27.64 -7.74 -26.41
N PRO A 301 -26.49 -7.14 -26.73
CA PRO A 301 -25.49 -7.60 -27.70
C PRO A 301 -24.82 -8.94 -27.30
N PRO A 302 -24.24 -9.69 -28.26
CA PRO A 302 -23.62 -10.98 -27.98
C PRO A 302 -22.49 -10.90 -26.95
N SER A 303 -22.41 -11.90 -26.07
CA SER A 303 -21.34 -12.06 -25.07
C SER A 303 -20.04 -12.59 -25.69
N ASP A 304 -18.92 -12.32 -25.01
CA ASP A 304 -17.62 -12.92 -25.33
C ASP A 304 -17.49 -14.36 -24.80
N ASP A 305 -18.30 -14.70 -23.79
CA ASP A 305 -18.36 -16.03 -23.19
C ASP A 305 -19.45 -16.91 -23.84
N ASN A 306 -19.09 -18.18 -24.11
CA ASN A 306 -19.93 -19.19 -24.76
C ASN A 306 -19.91 -20.54 -24.02
N ILE A 307 -19.44 -20.60 -22.77
CA ILE A 307 -19.13 -21.87 -22.07
C ILE A 307 -20.24 -22.26 -21.07
N GLY A 308 -21.10 -21.33 -20.67
CA GLY A 308 -22.29 -21.64 -19.84
C GLY A 308 -21.94 -22.13 -18.44
N ASP A 309 -20.88 -21.60 -17.84
CA ASP A 309 -20.31 -22.01 -16.56
C ASP A 309 -20.89 -21.27 -15.34
N GLY A 310 -21.94 -20.47 -15.56
CA GLY A 310 -22.56 -19.60 -14.55
C GLY A 310 -22.07 -18.15 -14.62
N VAL A 311 -21.15 -17.84 -15.52
CA VAL A 311 -20.69 -16.48 -15.82
C VAL A 311 -20.98 -16.16 -17.29
N ILE A 312 -21.21 -14.89 -17.58
CA ILE A 312 -21.31 -14.34 -18.93
C ILE A 312 -20.55 -13.01 -18.92
N ASP A 313 -19.52 -12.91 -19.76
CA ASP A 313 -18.66 -11.73 -19.81
C ASP A 313 -18.81 -10.95 -21.14
N TRP A 314 -18.77 -9.63 -21.00
CA TRP A 314 -18.53 -8.66 -22.08
C TRP A 314 -17.30 -7.85 -21.69
N SER A 315 -16.24 -8.01 -22.47
CA SER A 315 -14.95 -7.35 -22.24
C SER A 315 -15.06 -5.84 -22.38
N ASP A 316 -15.84 -5.38 -23.36
CA ASP A 316 -16.13 -3.96 -23.57
C ASP A 316 -17.38 -3.71 -24.42
N LEU A 317 -18.44 -3.20 -23.80
CA LEU A 317 -19.71 -2.86 -24.46
C LEU A 317 -19.64 -1.57 -25.30
N THR A 318 -18.60 -0.74 -25.16
CA THR A 318 -18.43 0.47 -26.00
C THR A 318 -17.65 0.19 -27.29
N ALA A 319 -17.00 -0.97 -27.41
CA ALA A 319 -16.18 -1.35 -28.57
C ALA A 319 -16.88 -2.24 -29.61
N GLY A 320 -18.11 -2.71 -29.33
CA GLY A 320 -18.87 -3.65 -30.17
C GLY A 320 -19.69 -3.02 -31.30
N GLN A 321 -20.52 -3.83 -31.98
CA GLN A 321 -21.50 -3.31 -32.94
C GLN A 321 -22.57 -2.46 -32.24
N GLN A 322 -23.01 -1.37 -32.89
CA GLN A 322 -24.08 -0.54 -32.34
C GLN A 322 -25.40 -1.27 -32.23
N VAL A 323 -25.75 -1.70 -31.02
CA VAL A 323 -26.98 -2.43 -30.70
C VAL A 323 -27.45 -1.97 -29.32
N ASN A 324 -28.74 -1.66 -29.17
CA ASN A 324 -29.35 -1.24 -27.90
C ASN A 324 -28.62 -0.11 -27.15
N GLY A 325 -28.06 0.86 -27.89
CA GLY A 325 -27.33 1.99 -27.31
C GLY A 325 -25.89 1.67 -26.86
N CYS A 326 -25.44 0.44 -27.03
CA CYS A 326 -24.05 0.01 -26.86
C CYS A 326 -23.28 0.14 -28.19
N GLY A 327 -21.96 -0.02 -28.19
CA GLY A 327 -21.13 -0.10 -29.41
C GLY A 327 -20.50 1.21 -29.91
N VAL A 328 -20.58 2.27 -29.11
CA VAL A 328 -19.73 3.48 -29.15
C VAL A 328 -19.61 4.01 -27.73
N ASP A 329 -18.71 4.96 -27.46
CA ASP A 329 -18.65 5.68 -26.17
C ASP A 329 -20.08 6.04 -25.68
N LEU A 330 -20.39 5.67 -24.45
CA LEU A 330 -21.71 5.90 -23.87
C LEU A 330 -21.80 7.36 -23.41
N ALA A 331 -22.43 8.19 -24.24
CA ALA A 331 -22.58 9.62 -23.99
C ALA A 331 -23.30 9.92 -22.65
N VAL A 332 -23.12 11.15 -22.15
CA VAL A 332 -23.79 11.64 -20.93
C VAL A 332 -25.32 11.48 -21.06
N ASN A 333 -25.96 10.91 -20.04
CA ASN A 333 -27.38 10.52 -20.01
C ASN A 333 -27.80 9.43 -21.01
N ALA A 334 -26.88 8.85 -21.79
CA ALA A 334 -27.19 7.73 -22.67
C ALA A 334 -27.28 6.41 -21.89
N VAL A 335 -27.92 5.44 -22.52
CA VAL A 335 -28.20 4.13 -21.94
C VAL A 335 -27.70 3.03 -22.87
N CYS A 336 -26.94 2.08 -22.33
CA CYS A 336 -26.63 0.80 -22.97
C CYS A 336 -27.47 -0.28 -22.30
N GLU A 337 -28.24 -1.01 -23.11
CA GLU A 337 -29.14 -2.06 -22.66
C GLU A 337 -28.68 -3.44 -23.16
N VAL A 338 -28.42 -4.34 -22.21
CA VAL A 338 -28.07 -5.73 -22.49
C VAL A 338 -29.26 -6.61 -22.08
N VAL A 339 -29.75 -7.43 -23.01
CA VAL A 339 -30.76 -8.45 -22.75
C VAL A 339 -30.09 -9.81 -22.73
N VAL A 340 -30.29 -10.57 -21.66
CA VAL A 340 -29.72 -11.90 -21.45
C VAL A 340 -30.86 -12.89 -21.31
N ASP A 341 -30.89 -13.88 -22.19
CA ASP A 341 -31.91 -14.91 -22.25
C ASP A 341 -31.39 -16.21 -21.64
N PHE A 342 -32.26 -16.87 -20.87
CA PHE A 342 -32.02 -18.14 -20.20
C PHE A 342 -33.19 -19.10 -20.44
N VAL A 343 -32.91 -20.40 -20.43
CA VAL A 343 -33.93 -21.45 -20.34
C VAL A 343 -34.05 -21.89 -18.88
N ALA A 344 -35.26 -21.89 -18.32
CA ALA A 344 -35.53 -22.42 -16.98
C ALA A 344 -35.26 -23.93 -16.93
N LYS A 345 -34.46 -24.37 -15.97
CA LYS A 345 -34.26 -25.80 -15.67
C LYS A 345 -35.28 -26.35 -14.67
N LEU A 346 -36.00 -25.48 -13.96
CA LEU A 346 -36.95 -25.86 -12.92
C LEU A 346 -38.23 -25.02 -13.00
N ASP A 347 -39.35 -25.61 -12.58
CA ASP A 347 -40.63 -24.91 -12.45
C ASP A 347 -40.65 -24.13 -11.13
N THR A 348 -40.72 -22.80 -11.24
CA THR A 348 -40.77 -21.86 -10.10
C THR A 348 -41.99 -22.11 -9.20
N SER A 349 -43.09 -22.64 -9.73
CA SER A 349 -44.28 -22.98 -8.92
C SER A 349 -44.06 -24.15 -7.97
N LEU A 350 -42.99 -24.93 -8.16
CA LEU A 350 -42.63 -26.08 -7.34
C LEU A 350 -41.53 -25.76 -6.31
N LEU A 351 -41.00 -24.52 -6.32
CA LEU A 351 -40.02 -24.06 -5.36
C LEU A 351 -40.67 -23.79 -4.00
N GLN A 352 -39.93 -24.04 -2.91
CA GLN A 352 -40.36 -23.58 -1.60
C GLN A 352 -40.30 -22.05 -1.57
N PRO A 353 -41.14 -21.35 -0.78
CA PRO A 353 -41.19 -19.87 -0.74
C PRO A 353 -39.86 -19.15 -0.46
N ASP A 354 -38.87 -19.88 0.08
CA ASP A 354 -37.54 -19.38 0.43
C ASP A 354 -36.44 -19.84 -0.56
N SER A 355 -36.75 -20.69 -1.54
CA SER A 355 -35.82 -21.10 -2.59
C SER A 355 -35.73 -20.01 -3.66
N LYS A 356 -34.63 -19.25 -3.65
CA LYS A 356 -34.42 -18.09 -4.53
C LYS A 356 -33.18 -18.29 -5.38
N THR A 357 -33.24 -17.86 -6.64
CA THR A 357 -32.05 -17.70 -7.48
C THR A 357 -31.81 -16.21 -7.73
N GLU A 358 -30.57 -15.76 -7.48
CA GLU A 358 -30.13 -14.40 -7.77
C GLU A 358 -29.31 -14.39 -9.05
N ASN A 359 -29.67 -13.52 -9.98
CA ASN A 359 -28.89 -13.24 -11.17
C ASN A 359 -28.31 -11.83 -11.04
N THR A 360 -26.99 -11.70 -11.04
CA THR A 360 -26.28 -10.47 -10.65
C THR A 360 -25.42 -9.94 -11.79
N ALA A 361 -25.70 -8.71 -12.21
CA ALA A 361 -24.89 -7.96 -13.15
C ALA A 361 -23.89 -7.09 -12.39
N THR A 362 -22.62 -7.09 -12.81
CA THR A 362 -21.54 -6.31 -12.23
C THR A 362 -20.71 -5.68 -13.33
N THR A 363 -20.37 -4.40 -13.16
CA THR A 363 -19.44 -3.68 -14.03
C THR A 363 -18.18 -3.35 -13.24
N ASN A 364 -17.02 -3.63 -13.83
CA ASN A 364 -15.73 -3.44 -13.17
C ASN A 364 -14.81 -2.62 -14.05
N GLY A 365 -14.06 -1.69 -13.44
CA GLY A 365 -13.06 -0.92 -14.16
C GLY A 365 -13.61 -0.03 -15.28
N VAL A 366 -14.85 0.45 -15.14
CA VAL A 366 -15.50 1.38 -16.09
C VAL A 366 -14.68 2.66 -16.21
N GLU A 367 -14.42 3.14 -17.42
CA GLU A 367 -13.64 4.36 -17.65
C GLU A 367 -14.48 5.45 -18.32
N ALA A 368 -14.41 6.68 -17.80
CA ALA A 368 -14.98 7.87 -18.42
C ALA A 368 -13.91 8.97 -18.49
N GLY A 369 -13.58 9.39 -19.71
CA GLY A 369 -12.41 10.24 -19.96
C GLY A 369 -11.10 9.52 -19.58
N ASN A 370 -10.38 10.04 -18.59
CA ASN A 370 -9.14 9.43 -18.04
C ASN A 370 -9.33 8.86 -16.62
N LEU A 371 -10.58 8.74 -16.17
CA LEU A 371 -10.94 8.37 -14.79
C LEU A 371 -11.62 7.01 -14.77
N THR A 372 -11.22 6.17 -13.82
CA THR A 372 -11.90 4.89 -13.52
C THR A 372 -13.00 5.13 -12.48
N ILE A 373 -14.22 4.69 -12.78
CA ILE A 373 -15.38 4.77 -11.89
C ILE A 373 -15.42 3.52 -10.99
N PRO A 374 -15.77 3.64 -9.70
CA PRO A 374 -15.95 2.48 -8.82
C PRO A 374 -16.93 1.45 -9.37
N ASP A 375 -16.66 0.18 -9.10
CA ASP A 375 -17.49 -0.95 -9.52
C ASP A 375 -18.92 -0.83 -8.96
N LYS A 376 -19.91 -1.20 -9.77
CA LYS A 376 -21.32 -1.25 -9.36
C LYS A 376 -21.97 -2.54 -9.83
N SER A 377 -22.91 -3.03 -9.03
CA SER A 377 -23.65 -4.24 -9.28
C SER A 377 -25.13 -4.08 -8.96
N ASP A 378 -25.97 -4.82 -9.65
CA ASP A 378 -27.38 -4.98 -9.31
C ASP A 378 -27.86 -6.40 -9.61
N SER A 379 -28.88 -6.86 -8.89
CA SER A 379 -29.36 -8.24 -8.94
C SER A 379 -30.86 -8.30 -9.14
N ALA A 380 -31.31 -9.15 -10.07
CA ALA A 380 -32.71 -9.50 -10.23
C ALA A 380 -32.97 -10.91 -9.70
N ARG A 381 -34.14 -11.11 -9.10
CA ARG A 381 -34.57 -12.38 -8.52
C ARG A 381 -35.72 -12.98 -9.32
N VAL A 382 -35.73 -14.30 -9.38
CA VAL A 382 -36.88 -15.12 -9.79
C VAL A 382 -37.33 -15.84 -8.52
N GLN A 383 -38.60 -15.70 -8.13
CA GLN A 383 -39.14 -16.23 -6.87
C GLN A 383 -39.69 -17.63 -7.00
#